data_AF-A0A4Z2DSL1-F1
#
_entry.id   AF-A0A4Z2DSL1-F1
#
_cell.length_a   1.000
_cell.length_b   1.000
_cell.length_c   1.000
_cell.angle_alpha   90.00
_cell.angle_beta   90.00
_cell.angle_gamma   90.00
#
_symmetry.space_group_name_H-M   'P 1'
#
loop_
_entity.id
_entity.type
_entity.pdbx_description
1 polymer ?
#
loop_
_entity_poly.entity_id
_entity_poly.type
_entity_poly.pdbx_seq_one_letter_code
_entity_poly.pdbx_strand_id
1 'polypeptide(L)'
;MANNNFKFTEHVRKISESIQEWETTFNSFIKSCKRLDESRKENNQLANVQPFFSLPILNELIETRLNTSMKLVIGKYQEESFDARDKFNHTTDHLFSILNSFMEAIINYQYVLNNHLSEIMSLQNILSLIDSFKTILTDECDFIRLYHFKQIFANSFDISLKSTIYFPSNSSLSKRLWCNEYIVKLNTMLEFLI
;
A
#
# COMPACT_ATOMS: atom_id res chain seq x y z
N MET A 1 30.39 -10.66 -21.42
CA MET A 1 29.59 -11.41 -20.42
C MET A 1 29.57 -10.75 -19.02
N ALA A 2 30.66 -10.19 -18.48
CA ALA A 2 30.66 -9.54 -17.15
C ALA A 2 29.77 -8.28 -16.96
N ASN A 3 29.38 -7.59 -18.04
CA ASN A 3 28.68 -6.30 -17.97
C ASN A 3 27.16 -6.42 -17.70
N ASN A 4 26.54 -7.56 -18.06
CA ASN A 4 25.09 -7.75 -17.92
C ASN A 4 24.70 -8.23 -16.51
N ASN A 5 25.59 -8.98 -15.85
CA ASN A 5 25.42 -9.45 -14.48
C ASN A 5 25.30 -8.28 -13.48
N PHE A 6 26.16 -7.27 -13.63
CA PHE A 6 26.08 -6.03 -12.85
C PHE A 6 24.77 -5.27 -13.11
N LYS A 7 24.28 -5.26 -14.36
CA LYS A 7 23.08 -4.52 -14.75
C LYS A 7 21.81 -5.11 -14.11
N PHE A 8 21.61 -6.43 -14.13
CA PHE A 8 20.42 -7.03 -13.53
C PHE A 8 20.44 -6.99 -12.01
N THR A 9 21.59 -7.24 -11.38
CA THR A 9 21.76 -7.11 -9.92
C THR A 9 21.38 -5.71 -9.43
N GLU A 10 21.76 -4.67 -10.19
CA GLU A 10 21.39 -3.29 -9.89
C GLU A 10 19.87 -3.03 -10.01
N HIS A 11 19.18 -3.65 -10.97
CA HIS A 11 17.72 -3.59 -11.04
C HIS A 11 17.06 -4.25 -9.81
N VAL A 12 17.53 -5.43 -9.39
CA VAL A 12 16.99 -6.11 -8.19
C VAL A 12 17.18 -5.26 -6.94
N ARG A 13 18.35 -4.62 -6.80
CA ARG A 13 18.63 -3.68 -5.70
C ARG A 13 17.65 -2.52 -5.72
N LYS A 14 17.47 -1.84 -6.86
CA LYS A 14 16.53 -0.72 -7.01
C LYS A 14 15.08 -1.12 -6.69
N ILE A 15 14.63 -2.29 -7.12
CA ILE A 15 13.31 -2.80 -6.78
C ILE A 15 13.19 -2.98 -5.26
N SER A 16 14.19 -3.59 -4.63
CA SER A 16 14.17 -3.85 -3.18
C SER A 16 14.14 -2.55 -2.35
N GLU A 17 14.88 -1.53 -2.80
CA GLU A 17 14.87 -0.19 -2.18
C GLU A 17 13.52 0.51 -2.36
N SER A 18 12.96 0.47 -3.56
CA SER A 18 11.65 1.05 -3.85
C SER A 18 10.53 0.36 -3.06
N ILE A 19 10.60 -0.96 -2.88
CA ILE A 19 9.66 -1.70 -2.04
C ILE A 19 9.78 -1.28 -0.56
N GLN A 20 10.98 -0.95 -0.06
CA GLN A 20 11.16 -0.46 1.31
C GLN A 20 10.56 0.95 1.50
N GLU A 21 10.76 1.82 0.52
CA GLU A 21 10.14 3.15 0.50
C GLU A 21 8.61 3.05 0.45
N TRP A 22 8.09 2.23 -0.47
CA TRP A 22 6.67 1.97 -0.63
C TRP A 22 6.05 1.34 0.63
N GLU A 23 6.72 0.41 1.31
CA GLU A 23 6.23 -0.14 2.57
C GLU A 23 6.09 0.94 3.65
N THR A 24 7.00 1.91 3.67
CA THR A 24 6.97 3.01 4.65
C THR A 24 5.74 3.89 4.45
N THR A 25 5.44 4.26 3.20
CA THR A 25 4.23 5.04 2.88
C THR A 25 2.95 4.23 3.05
N PHE A 26 2.96 2.95 2.69
CA PHE A 26 1.86 2.00 2.94
C PHE A 26 1.51 1.93 4.43
N ASN A 27 2.52 1.72 5.29
CA ASN A 27 2.31 1.67 6.74
C ASN A 27 1.81 3.00 7.31
N SER A 28 2.30 4.12 6.80
CA SER A 28 1.79 5.46 7.16
C SER A 28 0.33 5.61 6.75
N PHE A 29 -0.03 5.16 5.55
CA PHE A 29 -1.39 5.24 5.03
C PHE A 29 -2.36 4.38 5.85
N ILE A 30 -2.01 3.13 6.18
CA ILE A 30 -2.81 2.29 7.09
C ILE A 30 -3.01 2.98 8.43
N LYS A 31 -1.94 3.52 9.03
CA LYS A 31 -2.02 4.20 10.33
C LYS A 31 -2.95 5.41 10.28
N SER A 32 -2.89 6.21 9.23
CA SER A 32 -3.80 7.36 9.05
C SER A 32 -5.26 6.92 8.96
N CYS A 33 -5.55 5.84 8.21
CA CYS A 33 -6.89 5.28 8.10
C CYS A 33 -7.41 4.73 9.44
N LYS A 34 -6.54 4.06 10.22
CA LYS A 34 -6.88 3.57 11.56
C LYS A 34 -7.22 4.72 12.53
N ARG A 35 -6.42 5.78 12.53
CA ARG A 35 -6.69 6.99 13.35
C ARG A 35 -8.02 7.64 12.99
N LEU A 36 -8.33 7.72 11.70
CA LEU A 36 -9.62 8.23 11.24
C LEU A 36 -10.79 7.38 11.75
N ASP A 37 -10.69 6.05 11.65
CA ASP A 37 -11.69 5.11 12.20
C ASP A 37 -11.85 5.26 13.72
N GLU A 38 -10.74 5.32 14.47
CA GLU A 38 -10.73 5.54 15.92
C GLU A 38 -11.41 6.86 16.30
N SER A 39 -11.08 7.97 15.63
CA SER A 39 -11.70 9.28 15.90
C SER A 39 -13.22 9.29 15.67
N ARG A 40 -13.69 8.49 14.71
CA ARG A 40 -15.13 8.34 14.43
C ARG A 40 -15.83 7.50 15.48
N LYS A 41 -15.18 6.42 15.94
CA LYS A 41 -15.68 5.61 17.06
C LYS A 41 -15.80 6.44 18.33
N GLU A 42 -14.80 7.25 18.65
CA GLU A 42 -14.83 8.18 19.78
C GLU A 42 -15.99 9.19 19.66
N ASN A 43 -16.18 9.79 18.48
CA ASN A 43 -17.31 10.69 18.22
C ASN A 43 -18.67 10.00 18.43
N ASN A 44 -18.83 8.76 17.96
CA ASN A 44 -20.06 7.99 18.15
C ASN A 44 -20.31 7.63 19.62
N GLN A 45 -19.25 7.36 20.40
CA GLN A 45 -19.38 7.11 21.83
C GLN A 45 -19.80 8.36 22.58
N LEU A 46 -19.21 9.51 22.25
CA LEU A 46 -19.48 10.79 22.89
C LEU A 46 -20.86 11.35 22.52
N ALA A 47 -21.37 11.07 21.32
CA ALA A 47 -22.75 11.41 20.92
C ALA A 47 -23.82 10.75 21.81
N ASN A 48 -23.48 9.64 22.48
CA ASN A 48 -24.39 8.94 23.40
C ASN A 48 -24.29 9.44 24.86
N VAL A 49 -23.40 10.40 25.15
CA VAL A 49 -23.24 10.97 26.49
C VAL A 49 -24.09 12.23 26.59
N GLN A 50 -25.22 12.16 27.31
CA GLN A 50 -26.00 13.36 27.61
C GLN A 50 -25.36 14.15 28.76
N PRO A 51 -25.05 15.44 28.57
CA PRO A 51 -24.64 16.30 29.68
C PRO A 51 -25.83 16.48 30.65
N PHE A 52 -25.58 16.28 31.94
CA PHE A 52 -26.57 16.44 33.02
C PHE A 52 -26.31 17.72 33.81
N PHE A 53 -26.48 18.89 33.19
CA PHE A 53 -26.52 20.16 33.92
C PHE A 53 -27.96 20.59 34.21
N SER A 54 -28.17 21.21 35.37
CA SER A 54 -29.47 21.73 35.81
C SER A 54 -30.00 22.89 34.96
N LEU A 55 -29.13 23.52 34.16
CA LEU A 55 -29.44 24.62 33.25
C LEU A 55 -29.47 24.11 31.80
N PRO A 56 -30.64 24.11 31.12
CA PRO A 56 -30.77 23.64 29.74
C PRO A 56 -29.83 24.32 28.73
N ILE A 57 -29.63 25.64 28.88
CA ILE A 57 -28.71 26.43 28.03
C ILE A 57 -27.26 25.94 28.14
N LEU A 58 -26.85 25.47 29.33
CA LEU A 58 -25.50 24.98 29.55
C LEU A 58 -25.29 23.61 28.87
N ASN A 59 -26.32 22.75 28.86
CA ASN A 59 -26.30 21.49 28.11
C ASN A 59 -26.13 21.75 26.60
N GLU A 60 -26.91 22.67 26.04
CA GLU A 60 -26.87 23.01 24.61
C GLU A 60 -25.53 23.59 24.15
N LEU A 61 -24.93 24.49 24.94
CA LEU A 61 -23.63 25.08 24.65
C LEU A 61 -22.50 24.03 24.69
N ILE A 62 -22.54 23.11 25.65
CA ILE A 62 -21.55 22.05 25.80
C ILE A 62 -21.68 21.04 24.65
N GLU A 63 -22.89 20.63 24.32
CA GLU A 63 -23.16 19.74 23.19
C GLU A 63 -22.68 20.35 21.87
N THR A 64 -22.99 21.62 21.61
CA THR A 64 -22.56 22.34 20.40
C THR A 64 -21.04 22.43 20.30
N ARG A 65 -20.36 22.77 21.41
CA ARG A 65 -18.90 22.88 21.45
C ARG A 65 -18.24 21.52 21.24
N LEU A 66 -18.73 20.48 21.91
CA LEU A 66 -18.23 19.10 21.76
C LEU A 66 -18.37 18.61 20.32
N ASN A 67 -19.55 18.78 19.72
CA ASN A 67 -19.84 18.42 18.33
C ASN A 67 -18.89 19.15 17.36
N THR A 68 -18.68 20.46 17.56
CA THR A 68 -17.77 21.25 16.72
C THR A 68 -16.33 20.76 16.84
N SER A 69 -15.83 20.55 18.07
CA SER A 69 -14.49 20.05 18.30
C SER A 69 -14.27 18.66 17.69
N MET A 70 -15.24 17.76 17.79
CA MET A 70 -15.14 16.41 17.19
C MET A 70 -15.12 16.46 15.67
N LYS A 71 -15.97 17.28 15.04
CA LYS A 71 -15.96 17.47 13.58
C LYS A 71 -14.62 18.01 13.08
N LEU A 72 -14.00 18.94 13.81
CA LEU A 72 -12.67 19.45 13.48
C LEU A 72 -11.59 18.37 13.59
N VAL A 73 -11.64 17.53 14.63
CA VAL A 73 -10.69 16.42 14.81
C VAL A 73 -10.83 15.38 13.69
N ILE A 74 -12.06 14.99 13.34
CA ILE A 74 -12.33 14.08 12.22
C ILE A 74 -11.83 14.71 10.91
N GLY A 75 -12.15 15.98 10.66
CA GLY A 75 -11.69 16.70 9.45
C GLY A 75 -10.17 16.71 9.32
N LYS A 76 -9.45 16.97 10.42
CA LYS A 76 -7.99 16.88 10.46
C LYS A 76 -7.48 15.50 10.07
N TYR A 77 -8.03 14.43 10.65
CA TYR A 77 -7.58 13.07 10.33
C TYR A 77 -7.99 12.63 8.91
N GLN A 78 -9.06 13.19 8.36
CA GLN A 78 -9.39 13.00 6.95
C GLN A 78 -8.32 13.64 6.06
N GLU A 79 -7.93 14.88 6.31
CA GLU A 79 -6.85 15.56 5.58
C GLU A 79 -5.53 14.79 5.67
N GLU A 80 -5.10 14.39 6.87
CA GLU A 80 -3.90 13.57 7.07
C GLU A 80 -3.96 12.24 6.29
N SER A 81 -5.15 11.64 6.16
CA SER A 81 -5.33 10.40 5.39
C SER A 81 -5.23 10.62 3.88
N PHE A 82 -5.66 11.77 3.35
CA PHE A 82 -5.50 12.12 1.95
C PHE A 82 -4.03 12.40 1.62
N ASP A 83 -3.32 13.14 2.48
CA ASP A 83 -1.88 13.37 2.32
C ASP A 83 -1.08 12.06 2.32
N ALA A 84 -1.44 11.13 3.21
CA ALA A 84 -0.82 9.81 3.25
C ALA A 84 -1.14 8.97 2.01
N ARG A 85 -2.38 9.06 1.50
CA ARG A 85 -2.79 8.42 0.24
C ARG A 85 -1.99 8.93 -0.95
N ASP A 86 -1.74 10.23 -1.04
CA ASP A 86 -1.02 10.81 -2.18
C ASP A 86 0.45 10.38 -2.19
N LYS A 87 1.10 10.35 -1.02
CA LYS A 87 2.46 9.78 -0.87
C LYS A 87 2.50 8.30 -1.20
N PHE A 88 1.49 7.54 -0.78
CA PHE A 88 1.36 6.13 -1.10
C PHE A 88 1.18 5.90 -2.61
N ASN A 89 0.32 6.67 -3.28
CA ASN A 89 0.14 6.57 -4.73
C ASN A 89 1.43 6.90 -5.47
N HIS A 90 2.12 7.98 -5.09
CA HIS A 90 3.39 8.36 -5.70
C HIS A 90 4.44 7.25 -5.63
N THR A 91 4.62 6.66 -4.44
CA THR A 91 5.59 5.55 -4.24
C THR A 91 5.14 4.26 -4.92
N THR A 92 3.83 4.03 -5.05
CA THR A 92 3.27 2.90 -5.82
C THR A 92 3.60 3.05 -7.30
N ASP A 93 3.37 4.23 -7.88
CA ASP A 93 3.68 4.51 -9.29
C ASP A 93 5.19 4.41 -9.56
N HIS A 94 6.01 4.91 -8.62
CA HIS A 94 7.46 4.76 -8.68
C HIS A 94 7.91 3.29 -8.71
N LEU A 95 7.34 2.45 -7.83
CA LEU A 95 7.64 1.02 -7.78
C LEU A 95 7.24 0.31 -9.07
N PHE A 96 6.03 0.59 -9.60
CA PHE A 96 5.61 0.03 -10.89
C PHE A 96 6.52 0.47 -12.03
N SER A 97 6.98 1.72 -12.04
CA SER A 97 7.94 2.22 -13.03
C SER A 97 9.26 1.45 -12.99
N ILE A 98 9.81 1.20 -11.79
CA ILE A 98 11.05 0.43 -11.64
C ILE A 98 10.86 -1.04 -12.10
N LEU A 99 9.74 -1.67 -11.73
CA LEU A 99 9.42 -3.02 -12.17
C LEU A 99 9.30 -3.11 -13.69
N ASN A 100 8.61 -2.16 -14.32
CA ASN A 100 8.47 -2.11 -15.78
C ASN A 100 9.82 -1.86 -16.47
N SER A 101 10.66 -0.97 -15.94
CA SER A 101 12.02 -0.74 -16.46
C SER A 101 12.88 -2.00 -16.42
N PHE A 102 12.75 -2.81 -15.36
CA PHE A 102 13.43 -4.09 -15.28
C PHE A 102 12.90 -5.10 -16.30
N MET A 103 11.57 -5.20 -16.48
CA MET A 103 10.98 -6.05 -17.52
C MET A 103 11.46 -5.66 -18.92
N GLU A 104 11.51 -4.36 -19.22
CA GLU A 104 12.05 -3.85 -20.50
C GLU A 104 13.52 -4.23 -20.68
N ALA A 105 14.33 -4.16 -19.62
CA ALA A 105 15.73 -4.58 -19.67
C ALA A 105 15.87 -6.08 -19.99
N ILE A 106 15.01 -6.92 -19.41
CA ILE A 106 14.96 -8.37 -19.68
C ILE A 106 14.53 -8.66 -21.12
N ILE A 107 13.46 -8.01 -21.60
CA ILE A 107 12.97 -8.15 -22.98
C ILE A 107 14.05 -7.73 -23.99
N ASN A 108 14.71 -6.59 -23.77
CA ASN A 108 15.79 -6.12 -24.62
C ASN A 108 16.98 -7.09 -24.63
N TYR A 109 17.29 -7.70 -23.49
CA TYR A 109 18.35 -8.71 -23.42
C TYR A 109 17.98 -9.98 -24.20
N GLN A 110 16.72 -10.42 -24.12
CA GLN A 110 16.21 -11.55 -24.90
C GLN A 110 16.37 -11.35 -26.41
N TYR A 111 16.10 -10.14 -26.93
CA TYR A 111 16.27 -9.83 -28.36
C TYR A 111 17.72 -9.94 -28.85
N VAL A 112 18.69 -9.72 -27.96
CA VAL A 112 20.13 -9.80 -28.29
C VAL A 112 20.62 -11.26 -28.32
N LEU A 113 19.94 -12.17 -27.64
CA LEU A 113 20.38 -13.53 -27.32
C LEU A 113 20.15 -14.60 -28.42
N ASN A 114 20.10 -14.20 -29.69
CA ASN A 114 19.79 -15.07 -30.84
C ASN A 114 20.31 -16.52 -30.70
N ASN A 115 19.37 -17.47 -30.49
CA ASN A 115 19.50 -18.94 -30.50
C ASN A 115 19.88 -19.71 -29.21
N HIS A 116 19.84 -19.11 -28.01
CA HIS A 116 20.01 -19.86 -26.75
C HIS A 116 18.67 -20.19 -26.06
N LEU A 117 18.03 -21.31 -26.43
CA LEU A 117 16.69 -21.70 -25.95
C LEU A 117 16.57 -21.75 -24.41
N SER A 118 17.58 -22.28 -23.72
CA SER A 118 17.58 -22.39 -22.25
C SER A 118 17.60 -21.02 -21.54
N GLU A 119 18.31 -20.05 -22.10
CA GLU A 119 18.40 -18.70 -21.57
C GLU A 119 17.09 -17.94 -21.84
N ILE A 120 16.48 -18.14 -23.01
CA ILE A 120 15.16 -17.59 -23.35
C ILE A 120 14.09 -18.07 -22.36
N MET A 121 14.07 -19.37 -22.03
CA MET A 121 13.12 -19.91 -21.04
C MET A 121 13.33 -19.30 -19.64
N SER A 122 14.59 -19.08 -19.25
CA SER A 122 14.91 -18.44 -17.97
C SER A 122 14.44 -16.98 -17.92
N LEU A 123 14.61 -16.22 -19.01
CA LEU A 123 14.11 -14.85 -19.12
C LEU A 123 12.57 -14.78 -19.08
N GLN A 124 11.89 -15.73 -19.74
CA GLN A 124 10.42 -15.83 -19.67
C GLN A 124 9.95 -16.12 -18.24
N ASN A 125 10.64 -17.01 -17.52
CA ASN A 125 10.33 -17.29 -16.11
C ASN A 125 10.52 -16.05 -15.22
N ILE A 126 11.57 -15.26 -15.46
CA ILE A 126 11.79 -13.98 -14.75
C ILE A 126 10.65 -13.02 -15.03
N LEU A 127 10.25 -12.83 -16.29
CA LEU A 127 9.13 -11.95 -16.65
C LEU A 127 7.83 -12.40 -15.98
N SER A 128 7.52 -13.70 -16.04
CA SER A 128 6.33 -14.26 -15.39
C SER A 128 6.36 -14.06 -13.87
N LEU A 129 7.53 -14.15 -13.24
CA LEU A 129 7.69 -13.92 -11.81
C LEU A 129 7.42 -12.45 -11.47
N ILE A 130 7.94 -11.51 -12.25
CA ILE A 130 7.70 -10.07 -12.02
C ILE A 130 6.23 -9.70 -12.25
N ASP A 131 5.59 -10.23 -13.28
CA ASP A 131 4.15 -9.99 -13.50
C ASP A 131 3.28 -10.56 -12.37
N SER A 132 3.61 -11.76 -11.89
CA SER A 132 2.94 -12.33 -10.71
C SER A 132 3.08 -11.42 -9.48
N PHE A 133 4.26 -10.85 -9.25
CA PHE A 133 4.46 -9.89 -8.15
C PHE A 133 3.61 -8.62 -8.35
N LYS A 134 3.57 -8.08 -9.57
CA LYS A 134 2.77 -6.89 -9.90
C LYS A 134 1.27 -7.11 -9.65
N THR A 135 0.75 -8.29 -9.95
CA THR A 135 -0.66 -8.62 -9.64
C THR A 135 -0.92 -8.53 -8.15
N ILE A 136 -0.08 -9.18 -7.32
CA ILE A 136 -0.25 -9.15 -5.86
C ILE A 136 -0.13 -7.73 -5.30
N LEU A 137 0.84 -6.95 -5.81
CA LEU A 137 1.02 -5.56 -5.44
C LEU A 137 -0.21 -4.72 -5.79
N THR A 138 -0.79 -4.93 -6.97
CA THR A 138 -2.00 -4.23 -7.43
C THR A 138 -3.17 -4.55 -6.51
N ASP A 139 -3.40 -5.83 -6.21
CA ASP A 139 -4.49 -6.26 -5.32
C ASP A 139 -4.35 -5.64 -3.92
N GLU A 140 -3.13 -5.61 -3.37
CA GLU A 140 -2.86 -4.99 -2.07
C GLU A 140 -3.09 -3.47 -2.09
N CYS A 141 -2.69 -2.79 -3.17
CA CYS A 141 -2.92 -1.36 -3.36
C CYS A 141 -4.41 -1.02 -3.48
N ASP A 142 -5.17 -1.83 -4.21
CA ASP A 142 -6.60 -1.61 -4.37
C ASP A 142 -7.36 -1.89 -3.07
N PHE A 143 -6.95 -2.91 -2.33
CA PHE A 143 -7.53 -3.22 -1.03
C PHE A 143 -7.35 -2.07 -0.02
N ILE A 144 -6.15 -1.48 0.10
CA ILE A 144 -5.93 -0.34 1.00
C ILE A 144 -6.67 0.92 0.54
N ARG A 145 -6.79 1.16 -0.76
CA ARG A 145 -7.59 2.28 -1.31
C ARG A 145 -9.08 2.11 -1.00
N LEU A 146 -9.61 0.89 -1.15
CA LEU A 146 -10.99 0.56 -0.75
C LEU A 146 -11.20 0.71 0.75
N TYR A 147 -10.21 0.33 1.56
CA TYR A 147 -10.24 0.56 3.00
C TYR A 147 -10.34 2.04 3.33
N HIS A 148 -9.46 2.88 2.75
CA HIS A 148 -9.52 4.34 2.93
C HIS A 148 -10.86 4.93 2.48
N PHE A 149 -11.37 4.53 1.32
CA PHE A 149 -12.67 4.96 0.82
C PHE A 149 -13.79 4.66 1.82
N LYS A 150 -13.84 3.44 2.38
CA LYS A 150 -14.79 3.09 3.44
C LYS A 150 -14.63 3.98 4.67
N GLN A 151 -13.39 4.28 5.07
CA GLN A 151 -13.14 5.18 6.20
C GLN A 151 -13.52 6.63 5.92
N ILE A 152 -13.52 7.11 4.68
CA ILE A 152 -14.02 8.46 4.36
C ILE A 152 -15.55 8.48 4.35
N PHE A 153 -16.19 7.49 3.73
CA PHE A 153 -17.64 7.46 3.45
C PHE A 153 -18.45 6.58 4.41
N ALA A 154 -17.96 6.28 5.61
CA ALA A 154 -18.62 5.38 6.56
C ALA A 154 -20.11 5.71 6.84
N ASN A 155 -20.53 6.98 6.76
CA ASN A 155 -21.93 7.39 6.99
C ASN A 155 -22.84 7.19 5.77
N SER A 156 -22.28 6.88 4.60
CA SER A 156 -23.01 6.76 3.33
C SER A 156 -23.25 5.30 2.93
N PHE A 157 -22.73 4.34 3.71
CA PHE A 157 -22.73 2.94 3.38
C PHE A 157 -23.19 2.10 4.57
N ASP A 158 -24.44 1.64 4.52
CA ASP A 158 -24.99 0.61 5.42
C ASP A 158 -24.49 -0.77 4.97
N ILE A 159 -23.17 -0.94 4.95
CA ILE A 159 -22.54 -2.13 4.40
C ILE A 159 -22.17 -3.06 5.55
N SER A 160 -23.03 -4.07 5.73
CA SER A 160 -22.79 -5.28 6.53
C SER A 160 -21.71 -6.21 5.95
N LEU A 161 -20.70 -5.69 5.25
CA LEU A 161 -19.53 -6.50 4.87
C LEU A 161 -18.68 -6.69 6.12
N LYS A 162 -18.80 -7.90 6.67
CA LYS A 162 -17.83 -8.56 7.57
C LYS A 162 -16.37 -8.58 7.06
N SER A 163 -16.05 -7.89 5.95
CA SER A 163 -14.77 -7.98 5.24
C SER A 163 -13.73 -6.92 5.67
N THR A 164 -13.99 -6.11 6.70
CA THR A 164 -12.99 -5.17 7.24
C THR A 164 -12.00 -5.82 8.21
N ILE A 165 -12.08 -7.14 8.39
CA ILE A 165 -10.97 -7.89 8.97
C ILE A 165 -9.95 -8.12 7.86
N TYR A 166 -8.83 -7.39 7.87
CA TYR A 166 -7.47 -7.88 7.61
C TYR A 166 -6.52 -6.76 7.14
N PHE A 167 -6.17 -5.85 8.05
CA PHE A 167 -4.77 -5.45 8.19
C PHE A 167 -4.35 -5.72 9.64
N PRO A 168 -4.24 -7.00 10.05
CA PRO A 168 -3.91 -7.37 11.43
C PRO A 168 -2.50 -6.90 11.80
N SER A 169 -1.64 -6.77 10.80
CA SER A 169 -0.27 -6.34 10.92
C SER A 169 -0.05 -5.05 10.12
N ASN A 170 0.76 -4.13 10.66
CA ASN A 170 1.35 -3.05 9.90
C ASN A 170 2.47 -3.61 9.00
N SER A 171 2.16 -4.65 8.22
CA SER A 171 3.12 -5.36 7.37
C SER A 171 2.48 -5.63 6.03
N SER A 172 3.12 -5.19 4.96
CA SER A 172 2.65 -5.51 3.61
C SER A 172 2.87 -6.99 3.27
N LEU A 173 1.87 -7.60 2.64
CA LEU A 173 1.99 -8.90 2.00
C LEU A 173 3.04 -8.87 0.88
N SER A 174 2.97 -7.87 0.01
CA SER A 174 3.91 -7.68 -1.12
C SER A 174 5.34 -7.57 -0.63
N LYS A 175 5.62 -6.77 0.42
CA LYS A 175 6.95 -6.71 1.03
C LYS A 175 7.43 -8.08 1.50
N ARG A 176 6.58 -8.78 2.27
CA ARG A 176 6.92 -10.07 2.85
C ARG A 176 7.22 -11.10 1.75
N LEU A 177 6.38 -11.18 0.73
CA LEU A 177 6.59 -12.06 -0.41
C LEU A 177 7.85 -11.67 -1.18
N TRP A 178 8.11 -10.38 -1.39
CA TRP A 178 9.34 -9.92 -2.02
C TRP A 178 10.57 -10.43 -1.29
N CYS A 179 10.66 -10.18 0.02
CA CYS A 179 11.81 -10.53 0.83
C CYS A 179 12.01 -12.05 1.00
N ASN A 180 10.92 -12.82 1.10
CA ASN A 180 11.01 -14.24 1.45
C ASN A 180 11.00 -15.17 0.24
N GLU A 181 10.43 -14.74 -0.89
CA GLU A 181 10.20 -15.62 -2.04
C GLU A 181 10.73 -15.04 -3.35
N TYR A 182 10.27 -13.85 -3.73
CA TYR A 182 10.53 -13.33 -5.08
C TYR A 182 12.00 -12.98 -5.27
N ILE A 183 12.64 -12.31 -4.30
CA ILE A 183 14.05 -11.93 -4.43
C ILE A 183 14.96 -13.17 -4.53
N VAL A 184 14.66 -14.23 -3.78
CA VAL A 184 15.43 -15.48 -3.79
C VAL A 184 15.28 -16.16 -5.15
N LYS A 185 14.04 -16.37 -5.62
CA LYS A 185 13.75 -16.96 -6.92
C LYS A 185 14.40 -16.16 -8.06
N LEU A 186 14.31 -14.84 -7.99
CA LEU A 186 14.87 -13.93 -8.99
C LEU A 186 16.39 -14.05 -9.07
N ASN A 187 17.08 -14.00 -7.92
CA ASN A 187 18.54 -14.14 -7.88
C ASN A 187 19.00 -15.50 -8.41
N THR A 188 18.30 -16.59 -8.04
CA THR A 188 18.60 -17.92 -8.57
C THR A 188 18.44 -17.97 -10.10
N MET A 189 17.37 -17.40 -10.65
CA MET A 189 17.15 -17.37 -12.11
C MET A 189 18.18 -16.49 -12.83
N LEU A 190 18.59 -15.38 -12.22
CA LEU A 190 19.62 -14.50 -12.77
C LEU A 190 21.01 -15.16 -12.75
N GLU A 191 21.31 -16.01 -11.76
CA GLU A 191 22.55 -16.79 -11.73
C GLU A 191 22.67 -17.75 -12.92
N PHE A 192 21.56 -18.33 -13.39
CA PHE A 192 21.53 -19.21 -14.57
C PHE A 192 21.72 -18.48 -15.91
N LEU A 193 21.69 -17.14 -15.92
CA LEU A 193 21.91 -16.31 -17.11
C LEU A 193 23.36 -15.83 -17.26
N ILE A 194 24.25 -16.22 -16.34
CA ILE A 194 25.68 -15.88 -16.28
C ILE A 194 26.51 -17.05 -16.77
#